data_AF-A0A6J6HCP9-F1
#
_entry.id   AF-A0A6J6HCP9-F1
#
_cell.length_a   1.000
_cell.length_b   1.000
_cell.length_c   1.000
_cell.angle_alpha   90.00
_cell.angle_beta   90.00
_cell.angle_gamma   90.00
#
_symmetry.space_group_name_H-M   'P 1'
#
loop_
_entity.id
_entity.type
_entity.pdbx_description
1 polymer ?
#
loop_
_entity_poly.entity_id
_entity_poly.type
_entity_poly.pdbx_seq_one_letter_code
_entity_poly.pdbx_strand_id
1 'polypeptide(L)' 'MLLHDVNEETGLVTVELIGACVSCPASTVTLKAGLERILIDRVPGVTEVIDAGAANHVIGETPVSL' A
#
# COMPACT_ATOMS: atom_id res chain seq x y z
N MET A 1 3.49 -7.10 -2.68
CA MET A 1 2.80 -5.87 -3.11
C MET A 1 2.39 -6.07 -4.54
N LEU A 2 1.14 -5.74 -4.88
CA LEU A 2 0.63 -5.80 -6.24
C LEU A 2 0.36 -4.37 -6.74
N LEU A 3 0.71 -4.08 -7.99
CA LEU A 3 0.38 -2.81 -8.65
C LEU A 3 -0.96 -2.99 -9.37
N HIS A 4 -1.91 -2.10 -9.10
CA HIS A 4 -3.24 -2.15 -9.70
C HIS A 4 -3.40 -1.12 -10.82
N ASP A 5 -3.04 0.13 -10.56
CA ASP A 5 -3.24 1.23 -11.49
C ASP A 5 -2.20 2.35 -11.31
N VAL A 6 -1.95 3.10 -12.38
CA VAL A 6 -1.11 4.30 -12.39
C VAL A 6 -1.80 5.38 -13.21
N ASN A 7 -2.16 6.49 -12.55
CA ASN A 7 -2.62 7.68 -13.23
C ASN A 7 -1.44 8.60 -13.53
N GLU A 8 -1.01 8.62 -14.79
CA GLU A 8 0.15 9.41 -15.24
C GLU A 8 -0.13 10.92 -15.27
N GLU A 9 -1.39 11.33 -15.38
CA GLU A 9 -1.77 12.76 -15.37
C GLU A 9 -1.69 13.36 -13.97
N THR A 10 -2.10 12.61 -12.95
CA THR A 10 -2.13 13.08 -11.56
C THR A 10 -0.91 12.63 -10.75
N GLY A 11 -0.22 11.57 -11.18
CA GLY A 11 0.86 10.92 -10.43
C GLY A 11 0.38 9.94 -9.35
N LEU A 12 -0.90 9.56 -9.36
CA LEU A 12 -1.50 8.68 -8.36
C LEU A 12 -1.21 7.21 -8.70
N VAL A 13 -0.69 6.47 -7.72
CA VAL A 13 -0.35 5.05 -7.87
C VAL A 13 -1.22 4.21 -6.93
N THR A 14 -1.99 3.28 -7.47
CA THR A 14 -2.84 2.37 -6.70
C THR A 14 -2.19 1.01 -6.58
N VAL A 15 -2.04 0.54 -5.33
CA VAL A 15 -1.33 -0.69 -4.99
C VAL A 15 -2.13 -1.48 -3.99
N GLU A 16 -1.82 -2.77 -3.84
CA GLU A 16 -2.32 -3.59 -2.75
C GLU A 16 -1.14 -4.13 -1.94
N LEU A 17 -1.13 -3.75 -0.67
CA LEU A 17 -0.17 -4.26 0.29
C LEU A 17 -0.59 -5.68 0.68
N ILE A 18 0.39 -6.59 0.75
CA ILE A 18 0.18 -8.00 1.12
C ILE A 18 1.26 -8.45 2.11
N GLY A 19 0.96 -9.49 2.89
CA GLY A 19 1.89 -10.08 3.85
C GLY A 19 1.61 -9.70 5.31
N ALA A 20 2.42 -10.19 6.24
CA ALA A 20 2.14 -10.07 7.68
C ALA A 20 1.99 -8.62 8.18
N CYS A 21 2.68 -7.65 7.58
CA CYS A 21 2.58 -6.26 7.99
C CYS A 21 1.18 -5.66 7.76
N VAL A 22 0.35 -6.25 6.90
CA VAL A 22 -1.01 -5.74 6.64
C VAL A 22 -2.04 -6.19 7.67
N SER A 23 -1.71 -7.15 8.54
CA SER A 23 -2.61 -7.64 9.59
C SER A 23 -2.61 -6.76 10.84
N CYS A 24 -1.75 -5.75 10.90
CA CYS A 24 -1.68 -4.79 12.00
C CYS A 24 -1.90 -3.37 11.45
N PRO A 25 -3.00 -2.69 11.81
CA PRO A 25 -3.31 -1.36 11.27
C PRO A 25 -2.17 -0.34 11.43
N ALA A 26 -1.47 -0.37 12.57
CA ALA A 26 -0.32 0.50 12.83
C ALA A 26 0.87 0.20 11.90
N SER A 27 1.11 -1.08 11.60
CA SER A 27 2.17 -1.50 10.68
C SER A 27 1.80 -1.15 9.24
N THR A 28 0.53 -1.31 8.85
CA THR A 28 0.02 -0.95 7.52
C THR A 28 0.23 0.54 7.22
N VAL A 29 -0.11 1.42 8.18
CA VAL A 29 0.09 2.88 8.04
C VAL A 29 1.58 3.21 7.85
N THR A 30 2.44 2.61 8.68
CA THR A 30 3.89 2.87 8.60
C THR A 30 4.49 2.33 7.29
N LEU A 31 4.06 1.14 6.86
CA LEU A 31 4.50 0.53 5.60
C LEU A 31 4.07 1.37 4.40
N LYS A 32 2.81 1.81 4.36
CA LYS A 32 2.28 2.69 3.32
C LYS A 32 3.08 3.98 3.23
N ALA A 33 3.32 4.64 4.37
CA ALA A 33 4.09 5.89 4.41
C ALA A 33 5.54 5.70 3.93
N GLY A 34 6.20 4.61 4.32
CA GLY A 34 7.56 4.29 3.85
C GLY A 34 7.61 4.02 2.34
N LEU A 35 6.66 3.24 1.84
CA LEU A 35 6.53 2.93 0.41
C LEU A 35 6.29 4.20 -0.42
N GLU A 36 5.32 5.02 0.00
CA GLU A 36 4.98 6.28 -0.66
C GLU A 36 6.20 7.21 -0.73
N ARG A 37 6.91 7.37 0.39
CA ARG A 37 8.14 8.18 0.43
C ARG A 37 9.20 7.69 -0.57
N ILE A 38 9.41 6.38 -0.66
CA ILE A 38 10.40 5.80 -1.58
C ILE A 38 9.96 5.97 -3.04
N LEU A 39 8.68 5.79 -3.34
CA LEU A 39 8.15 5.93 -4.71
C LEU A 39 8.26 7.37 -5.20
N ILE A 40 7.87 8.34 -4.38
CA ILE A 40 8.00 9.77 -4.71
C ILE A 40 9.48 10.16 -4.93
N ASP A 41 10.39 9.65 -4.10
CA ASP A 41 11.83 9.95 -4.22
C ASP A 41 12.47 9.33 -5.46
N ARG A 42 12.06 8.11 -5.85
CA ARG A 42 12.73 7.34 -6.90
C ARG A 42 12.05 7.40 -8.26
N VAL A 43 10.77 7.73 -8.33
CA VAL A 43 9.98 7.72 -9.55
C VAL A 43 9.44 9.14 -9.81
N PRO A 44 10.08 9.89 -10.72
CA PRO A 44 9.62 11.22 -11.09
C PRO A 44 8.17 11.19 -11.58
N GLY A 45 7.34 12.10 -11.05
CA GLY A 45 5.93 12.22 -11.42
C GLY A 45 4.97 11.51 -10.46
N VAL A 46 5.44 10.66 -9.54
CA VAL A 46 4.58 10.12 -8.48
C VAL A 46 4.29 11.19 -7.43
N THR A 47 3.02 11.34 -7.08
CA THR A 47 2.53 12.37 -6.14
C THR A 47 1.86 11.74 -4.92
N GLU A 48 1.18 10.61 -5.09
CA GLU A 48 0.42 9.94 -4.03
C GLU A 48 0.35 8.43 -4.27
N VAL A 49 0.28 7.66 -3.18
CA VAL A 49 0.05 6.21 -3.22
C VAL A 49 -1.19 5.83 -2.41
N ILE A 50 -2.07 5.02 -2.99
CA ILE A 50 -3.27 4.48 -2.33
C ILE A 50 -3.17 2.97 -2.18
N ASP A 51 -3.51 2.46 -0.99
CA ASP A 51 -3.64 1.03 -0.73
C ASP A 51 -5.10 0.58 -0.95
N ALA A 52 -5.35 -0.17 -2.03
CA ALA A 52 -6.64 -0.76 -2.34
C ALA A 52 -7.07 -1.83 -1.31
N GLY A 53 -6.12 -2.43 -0.58
CA GLY A 53 -6.39 -3.44 0.45
C GLY A 53 -6.97 -2.87 1.75
N ALA A 54 -6.78 -1.57 2.02
CA ALA A 54 -7.22 -0.94 3.25
C ALA A 54 -8.76 -0.91 3.43
N ALA A 55 -9.53 -0.96 2.33
CA ALA A 55 -10.99 -1.02 2.36
C ALA A 55 -11.54 -2.43 2.73
N ASN A 56 -10.72 -3.48 2.63
CA ASN A 56 -11.13 -4.87 2.82
C ASN A 56 -10.80 -5.45 4.21
N HIS A 57 -10.24 -4.67 5.15
CA HIS A 57 -9.82 -5.15 6.47
C HIS A 57 -10.92 -5.09 7.56
N VAL A 58 -12.19 -5.25 7.20
CA VAL A 58 -13.21 -5.55 8.22
C VAL A 58 -13.06 -7.02 8.65
N ILE A 59 -12.39 -7.22 9.79
CA ILE A 59 -12.51 -8.35 10.73
C ILE A 59 -12.63 -9.74 10.09
N GLY A 60 -11.49 -10.39 9.88
CA GLY A 60 -11.43 -11.81 9.50
C GLY A 60 -10.01 -12.33 9.57
N GLU A 61 -9.76 -13.14 10.59
CA GLU A 61 -8.50 -13.83 10.87
C GLU A 61 -7.92 -14.50 9.62
N THR A 62 -6.67 -14.18 9.27
CA THR A 62 -5.86 -15.12 8.47
C THR A 62 -4.71 -15.59 9.36
N PRO A 63 -4.60 -16.90 9.64
CA PRO A 63 -3.48 -17.42 10.38
C PRO A 63 -2.23 -17.17 9.54
N VAL A 64 -1.32 -16.36 10.07
CA VAL A 64 0.08 -16.47 9.66
C VAL A 64 0.51 -17.86 10.14
N SER A 65 0.47 -18.86 9.26
CA SER A 65 1.13 -20.14 9.51
C SER A 65 2.63 -19.89 9.64
N LEU A 66 3.06 -19.75 10.90
CA LEU A 66 4.36 -20.19 11.37
C LEU A 66 4.13 -21.36 12.33
#